data_AF-A0A067FTG4-F1
#
_entry.id   AF-A0A067FTG4-F1
#
_cell.length_a   1.000
_cell.length_b   1.000
_cell.length_c   1.000
_cell.angle_alpha   90.00
_cell.angle_beta   90.00
_cell.angle_gamma   90.00
#
_symmetry.space_group_name_H-M   'P 1'
#
loop_
_entity.id
_entity.type
_entity.pdbx_description
1 polymer ?
#
loop_
_entity_poly.entity_id
_entity_poly.type
_entity_poly.pdbx_seq_one_letter_code
_entity_poly.pdbx_strand_id
1 'polypeptide(L)'
;KIVLATNIAESSITIDDVVYVVDCGKAKETSYDALNKLACLLPSWISKASAHQRRGRAGRVQPGVCYKLYPRIIHDAMLPYQLPEILRTPLQELCLHIKSLQLGTVGSFLSKALQPPDPLAVQNAIELLKTIGALDDMENLTPLGRHLCTLPVDPNIGKMLLMGAIFQCLNPALTIAAALAHRNPFVLPVNMQKEVDEAKRSFAGDSCSDHIALLKAFDGYKDAKRNRRERDFCWENFLSPITLQMMEDMRSQFLDLLSDIGFVDKSKGPSVRSYIFYYYRKLSIPSPLLSLLVVV
;
A
#
# COMPACT_ATOMS: atom_id res chain seq x y z
N LYS A 1 -33.72 4.90 2.36
CA LYS A 1 -32.33 4.81 1.85
C LYS A 1 -31.65 3.65 2.56
N ILE A 2 -31.01 2.72 1.85
CA ILE A 2 -30.24 1.61 2.44
C ILE A 2 -28.79 1.81 2.02
N VAL A 3 -27.88 1.76 2.98
CA VAL A 3 -26.43 1.92 2.75
C VAL A 3 -25.72 0.66 3.23
N LEU A 4 -24.97 0.03 2.33
CA LEU A 4 -24.08 -1.07 2.66
C LEU A 4 -22.66 -0.50 2.78
N ALA A 5 -22.04 -0.63 3.95
CA ALA A 5 -20.75 -0.02 4.24
C ALA A 5 -19.83 -0.96 5.03
N THR A 6 -18.53 -0.72 4.94
CA THR A 6 -17.52 -1.32 5.82
C THR A 6 -17.40 -0.53 7.13
N ASN A 7 -16.40 -0.84 7.96
CA ASN A 7 -16.04 -0.06 9.13
C ASN A 7 -15.68 1.41 8.84
N ILE A 8 -15.55 1.83 7.57
CA ILE A 8 -15.38 3.25 7.21
C ILE A 8 -16.55 4.15 7.66
N ALA A 9 -17.77 3.60 7.75
CA ALA A 9 -18.94 4.34 8.24
C ALA A 9 -18.97 4.48 9.77
N GLU A 10 -18.08 3.77 10.48
CA GLU A 10 -17.95 3.83 11.94
C GLU A 10 -17.32 5.13 12.41
N SER A 11 -16.39 5.69 11.64
CA SER A 11 -15.63 6.90 11.95
C SER A 11 -15.61 7.90 10.78
N SER A 12 -15.06 7.51 9.62
CA SER A 12 -14.65 8.41 8.53
C SER A 12 -15.78 9.02 7.71
N ILE A 13 -16.97 8.42 7.68
CA ILE A 13 -18.12 8.95 6.94
C ILE A 13 -19.26 9.24 7.90
N THR A 14 -19.92 10.37 7.72
CA THR A 14 -21.13 10.74 8.45
C THR A 14 -22.31 10.74 7.49
N ILE A 15 -23.33 9.96 7.84
CA ILE A 15 -24.61 9.89 7.14
C ILE A 15 -25.65 10.30 8.16
N ASP A 16 -26.26 11.46 7.98
CA ASP A 16 -27.07 12.11 9.01
C ASP A 16 -28.44 11.46 9.20
N ASP A 17 -29.00 10.88 8.14
CA ASP A 17 -30.35 10.31 8.11
C ASP A 17 -30.45 8.84 8.58
N VAL A 18 -29.43 8.33 9.28
CA VAL A 18 -29.40 6.94 9.76
C VAL A 18 -30.14 6.79 11.09
N VAL A 19 -31.20 5.97 11.09
CA VAL A 19 -32.02 5.64 12.28
C VAL A 19 -31.95 4.14 12.62
N TYR A 20 -31.58 3.31 11.64
CA TYR A 20 -31.45 1.87 11.80
C TYR A 20 -30.04 1.44 11.40
N VAL A 21 -29.37 0.70 12.28
CA VAL A 21 -28.06 0.10 12.02
C VAL A 21 -28.19 -1.42 12.15
N VAL A 22 -27.69 -2.15 11.16
CA VAL A 22 -27.55 -3.60 11.21
C VAL A 22 -26.06 -3.92 11.32
N ASP A 23 -25.62 -4.35 12.49
CA ASP A 23 -24.22 -4.64 12.81
C ASP A 23 -23.96 -6.16 12.74
N CYS A 24 -23.19 -6.58 11.73
CA CYS A 24 -22.78 -7.97 11.58
C CYS A 24 -21.71 -8.43 12.59
N GLY A 25 -21.11 -7.50 13.35
CA GLY A 25 -20.08 -7.80 14.35
C GLY A 25 -18.70 -8.15 13.78
N LYS A 26 -18.54 -8.10 12.45
CA LYS A 26 -17.28 -8.40 11.76
C LYS A 26 -16.71 -7.17 11.06
N ALA A 27 -15.40 -7.14 10.94
CA ALA A 27 -14.67 -6.24 10.06
C ALA A 27 -13.49 -7.00 9.45
N LYS A 28 -13.02 -6.58 8.27
CA LYS A 28 -11.72 -7.04 7.77
C LYS A 28 -10.66 -6.15 8.40
N GLU A 29 -9.69 -6.75 9.07
CA GLU A 29 -8.60 -6.04 9.72
C GLU A 29 -7.26 -6.56 9.21
N THR A 30 -6.33 -5.63 9.02
CA THR A 30 -4.94 -5.96 8.72
C THR A 30 -4.30 -6.55 9.97
N SER A 31 -3.76 -7.75 9.82
CA SER A 31 -3.00 -8.54 10.78
C SER A 31 -1.62 -8.82 10.20
N TYR A 32 -0.62 -8.99 11.05
CA TYR A 32 0.72 -9.38 10.64
C TYR A 32 1.07 -10.73 11.27
N ASP A 33 1.37 -11.71 10.44
CA ASP A 33 1.91 -13.01 10.84
C ASP A 33 3.43 -12.93 10.82
N ALA A 34 4.03 -12.79 12.00
CA ALA A 34 5.47 -12.66 12.16
C ALA A 34 6.23 -13.97 11.83
N LEU A 35 5.59 -15.14 11.94
CA LEU A 35 6.24 -16.41 11.62
C LEU A 35 6.40 -16.58 10.11
N ASN A 36 5.34 -16.23 9.37
CA ASN A 36 5.34 -16.32 7.91
C ASN A 36 5.82 -15.03 7.22
N LYS A 37 6.07 -13.96 7.98
CA LYS A 37 6.43 -12.62 7.48
C LYS A 37 5.38 -12.03 6.52
N LEU A 38 4.09 -12.29 6.78
CA LEU A 38 2.99 -11.91 5.89
C LEU A 38 2.01 -10.93 6.53
N ALA A 39 1.67 -9.88 5.79
CA ALA A 39 0.50 -9.05 6.10
C ALA A 39 -0.76 -9.72 5.53
N CYS A 40 -1.76 -9.92 6.38
CA CYS A 40 -3.00 -10.61 6.05
C CYS A 40 -4.20 -9.71 6.33
N LEU A 41 -5.22 -9.74 5.47
CA LEU A 41 -6.48 -9.05 5.69
C LEU A 41 -7.57 -10.07 6.02
N LEU A 42 -7.82 -10.27 7.31
CA LEU A 42 -8.70 -11.34 7.80
C LEU A 42 -10.00 -10.79 8.40
N PRO A 43 -11.13 -11.49 8.22
CA PRO A 43 -12.37 -11.13 8.90
C PRO A 43 -12.28 -11.46 10.40
N SER A 44 -12.17 -10.42 11.23
CA SER A 44 -12.12 -10.52 12.69
C SER A 44 -13.44 -10.06 13.33
N TRP A 45 -13.66 -10.48 14.57
CA TRP A 45 -14.71 -9.88 15.41
C TRP A 45 -14.29 -8.47 15.79
N ILE A 46 -15.23 -7.53 15.72
CA ILE A 46 -14.99 -6.14 16.12
C ILE A 46 -14.80 -6.02 17.64
N SER A 47 -14.24 -4.89 18.08
CA SER A 47 -14.17 -4.57 19.50
C SER A 47 -15.52 -4.13 20.07
N LYS A 48 -15.66 -4.19 21.40
CA LYS A 48 -16.83 -3.62 22.12
C LYS A 48 -16.93 -2.11 21.87
N ALA A 49 -15.80 -1.40 21.80
CA ALA A 49 -15.76 0.01 21.45
C ALA A 49 -16.32 0.26 20.03
N SER A 50 -15.96 -0.57 19.05
CA SER A 50 -16.49 -0.47 17.69
C SER A 50 -18.00 -0.74 17.62
N ALA A 51 -18.47 -1.79 18.31
CA ALA A 51 -19.90 -2.06 18.43
C ALA A 51 -20.66 -0.88 19.05
N HIS A 52 -20.04 -0.21 20.03
CA HIS A 52 -20.60 1.00 20.64
C HIS A 52 -20.65 2.18 19.66
N GLN A 53 -19.58 2.41 18.87
CA GLN A 53 -19.55 3.46 17.85
C GLN A 53 -20.62 3.24 16.78
N ARG A 54 -20.77 2.00 16.29
CA ARG A 54 -21.80 1.61 15.31
C ARG A 54 -23.21 1.88 15.84
N ARG A 55 -23.48 1.51 17.10
CA ARG A 55 -24.75 1.85 17.76
C ARG A 55 -25.01 3.36 17.78
N GLY A 56 -23.99 4.17 18.04
CA GLY A 56 -24.10 5.63 18.05
C GLY A 56 -24.53 6.24 16.72
N ARG A 57 -24.30 5.55 15.59
CA ARG A 57 -24.71 6.02 14.26
C ARG A 57 -26.22 6.06 14.06
N ALA A 58 -26.99 5.25 14.80
CA ALA A 58 -28.46 5.24 14.73
C ALA A 58 -29.13 6.37 15.53
N GLY A 59 -28.40 7.04 16.43
CA GLY A 59 -28.97 7.96 17.43
C GLY A 59 -28.72 9.44 17.16
N ARG A 60 -28.39 9.83 15.93
CA ARG A 60 -27.94 11.20 15.61
C ARG A 60 -29.06 12.20 15.51
N VAL A 61 -30.12 11.85 14.79
CA VAL A 61 -31.22 12.77 14.47
C VAL A 61 -32.48 12.50 15.30
N GLN A 62 -32.68 11.27 15.74
CA GLN A 62 -33.80 10.83 16.56
C GLN A 62 -33.47 9.49 17.25
N PRO A 63 -34.30 9.00 18.19
CA PRO A 63 -34.13 7.66 18.74
C PRO A 63 -34.11 6.60 17.65
N GLY A 64 -33.04 5.81 17.60
CA GLY A 64 -32.84 4.76 16.60
C GLY A 64 -32.56 3.39 17.20
N VAL A 65 -32.44 2.38 16.32
CA VAL A 65 -32.27 0.98 16.71
C VAL A 65 -31.02 0.40 16.06
N CYS A 66 -30.21 -0.30 16.85
CA CYS A 66 -29.04 -1.03 16.38
C CYS A 66 -29.25 -2.54 16.57
N TYR A 67 -29.45 -3.26 15.47
CA TYR A 67 -29.58 -4.72 15.45
C TYR A 67 -28.20 -5.36 15.39
N LYS A 68 -27.85 -6.15 16.40
CA LYS A 68 -26.58 -6.91 16.45
C LYS A 68 -26.83 -8.33 15.97
N LEU A 69 -26.17 -8.76 14.90
CA LEU A 69 -26.32 -10.11 14.33
C LEU A 69 -25.41 -11.15 15.01
N TYR A 70 -25.11 -10.96 16.29
CA TYR A 70 -24.26 -11.84 17.08
C TYR A 70 -24.84 -11.98 18.50
N PRO A 71 -24.79 -13.19 19.09
CA PRO A 71 -25.31 -13.41 20.44
C PRO A 71 -24.51 -12.65 21.49
N ARG A 72 -25.14 -12.43 22.66
CA ARG A 72 -24.51 -11.74 23.80
C ARG A 72 -23.21 -12.41 24.26
N ILE A 73 -23.13 -13.74 24.25
CA ILE A 73 -21.90 -14.47 24.61
C ILE A 73 -20.72 -14.10 23.69
N ILE A 74 -20.96 -13.87 22.40
CA ILE A 74 -19.93 -13.43 21.46
C ILE A 74 -19.53 -11.98 21.77
N HIS A 75 -20.50 -11.10 21.99
CA HIS A 75 -20.23 -9.72 22.39
C HIS A 75 -19.39 -9.64 23.66
N ASP A 76 -19.71 -10.47 24.65
CA ASP A 76 -19.02 -10.45 25.95
C ASP A 76 -17.59 -10.99 25.82
N ALA A 77 -17.33 -11.89 24.86
CA ALA A 77 -16.00 -12.38 24.50
C ALA A 77 -15.19 -11.42 23.59
N MET A 78 -15.79 -10.41 22.97
CA MET A 78 -15.06 -9.41 22.16
C MET A 78 -14.07 -8.61 23.00
N LEU A 79 -12.95 -8.24 22.39
CA LEU A 79 -11.97 -7.35 23.01
C LEU A 79 -12.59 -5.98 23.33
N PRO A 80 -12.22 -5.33 24.44
CA PRO A 80 -12.72 -3.99 24.77
C PRO A 80 -12.43 -2.96 23.68
N TYR A 81 -11.22 -2.99 23.12
CA TYR A 81 -10.72 -2.08 22.09
C TYR A 81 -10.03 -2.87 20.98
N GLN A 82 -9.96 -2.27 19.79
CA GLN A 82 -9.17 -2.82 18.69
C GLN A 82 -7.68 -2.78 19.05
N LEU A 83 -6.92 -3.78 18.60
CA LEU A 83 -5.48 -3.80 18.80
C LEU A 83 -4.82 -2.63 18.05
N PRO A 84 -3.89 -1.89 18.68
CA PRO A 84 -3.18 -0.80 18.01
C PRO A 84 -2.42 -1.26 16.78
N GLU A 85 -2.28 -0.36 15.80
CA GLU A 85 -1.70 -0.65 14.50
C GLU A 85 -0.26 -1.20 14.60
N ILE A 86 0.56 -0.61 15.49
CA ILE A 86 1.94 -1.04 15.76
C ILE A 86 2.07 -2.53 16.13
N LEU A 87 1.01 -3.17 16.63
CA LEU A 87 1.02 -4.58 17.01
C LEU A 87 0.54 -5.52 15.90
N ARG A 88 0.03 -5.00 14.78
CA ARG A 88 -0.67 -5.78 13.74
C ARG A 88 -0.30 -5.41 12.31
N THR A 89 0.68 -4.54 12.11
CA THR A 89 1.19 -4.18 10.78
C THR A 89 2.69 -4.46 10.68
N PRO A 90 3.21 -4.67 9.46
CA PRO A 90 4.65 -4.70 9.23
C PRO A 90 5.31 -3.39 9.69
N LEU A 91 6.55 -3.48 10.18
CA LEU A 91 7.22 -2.36 10.86
C LEU A 91 8.36 -1.72 10.05
N GLN A 92 8.67 -2.20 8.85
CA GLN A 92 9.83 -1.74 8.07
C GLN A 92 9.86 -0.23 7.82
N GLU A 93 8.70 0.38 7.54
CA GLU A 93 8.61 1.82 7.34
C GLU A 93 8.91 2.58 8.64
N LEU A 94 8.34 2.15 9.77
CA LEU A 94 8.60 2.74 11.08
C LEU A 94 10.07 2.59 11.49
N CYS A 95 10.64 1.40 11.31
CA CYS A 95 12.05 1.11 11.59
C CYS A 95 12.98 2.02 10.78
N LEU A 96 12.66 2.24 9.50
CA LEU A 96 13.43 3.09 8.62
C LEU A 96 13.39 4.57 9.08
N HIS A 97 12.22 5.07 9.48
CA HIS A 97 12.07 6.41 10.05
C HIS A 97 12.83 6.59 11.37
N ILE A 98 12.80 5.60 12.27
CA ILE A 98 13.55 5.62 13.53
C ILE A 98 15.06 5.82 13.26
N LYS A 99 15.60 5.11 12.26
CA LYS A 99 17.00 5.26 11.86
C LYS A 99 17.29 6.60 11.19
N SER A 100 16.38 7.10 10.36
CA SER A 100 16.48 8.43 9.73
C SER A 100 16.59 9.56 10.77
N LEU A 101 15.79 9.48 11.82
CA LEU A 101 15.75 10.43 12.93
C LEU A 101 16.86 10.24 13.97
N GLN A 102 17.76 9.25 13.76
CA GLN A 102 18.89 8.97 14.66
C GLN A 102 18.47 8.66 16.11
N LEU A 103 17.34 7.99 16.31
CA LEU A 103 16.78 7.70 17.64
C LEU A 103 17.40 6.47 18.35
N GLY A 104 18.57 6.02 17.88
CA GLY A 104 19.31 4.87 18.41
C GLY A 104 19.05 3.56 17.66
N THR A 105 19.06 2.44 18.40
CA THR A 105 18.70 1.13 17.85
C THR A 105 17.18 0.97 17.81
N VAL A 106 16.67 0.36 16.75
CA VAL A 106 15.22 0.21 16.54
C VAL A 106 14.56 -0.53 17.70
N GLY A 107 15.14 -1.66 18.13
CA GLY A 107 14.60 -2.45 19.22
C GLY A 107 14.54 -1.70 20.56
N SER A 108 15.58 -0.92 20.89
CA SER A 108 15.62 -0.13 22.13
C SER A 108 14.63 1.04 22.12
N PHE A 109 14.37 1.61 20.95
CA PHE A 109 13.38 2.67 20.80
C PHE A 109 11.95 2.13 20.91
N LEU A 110 11.64 1.06 20.16
CA LEU A 110 10.29 0.48 20.13
C LEU A 110 9.88 -0.18 21.46
N SER A 111 10.84 -0.65 22.27
CA SER A 111 10.55 -1.17 23.61
C SER A 111 10.02 -0.10 24.58
N LYS A 112 10.17 1.19 24.26
CA LYS A 112 9.66 2.32 25.04
C LYS A 112 8.26 2.78 24.61
N ALA A 113 7.67 2.17 23.58
CA ALA A 113 6.32 2.50 23.15
C ALA A 113 5.29 2.18 24.25
N LEU A 114 4.13 2.86 24.22
CA LEU A 114 3.04 2.62 25.18
C LEU A 114 2.61 1.14 25.21
N GLN A 115 2.59 0.53 24.03
CA GLN A 115 2.43 -0.91 23.83
C GLN A 115 3.51 -1.36 22.84
N PRO A 116 4.63 -1.93 23.34
CA PRO A 116 5.71 -2.38 22.49
C PRO A 116 5.27 -3.50 21.53
N PRO A 117 5.74 -3.49 20.26
CA PRO A 117 5.49 -4.58 19.32
C PRO A 117 6.22 -5.86 19.71
N ASP A 118 5.81 -6.97 19.10
CA ASP A 118 6.49 -8.25 19.21
C ASP A 118 7.96 -8.11 18.75
N PRO A 119 8.96 -8.51 19.58
CA PRO A 119 10.37 -8.48 19.19
C PRO A 119 10.67 -9.19 17.86
N LEU A 120 9.96 -10.27 17.54
CA LEU A 120 10.12 -10.99 16.28
C LEU A 120 9.67 -10.14 15.09
N ALA A 121 8.57 -9.38 15.23
CA ALA A 121 8.12 -8.46 14.19
C ALA A 121 9.14 -7.34 13.94
N VAL A 122 9.76 -6.83 15.01
CA VAL A 122 10.85 -5.84 14.91
C VAL A 122 12.07 -6.43 14.20
N GLN A 123 12.48 -7.64 14.58
CA GLN A 123 13.61 -8.34 13.97
C GLN A 123 13.37 -8.59 12.47
N ASN A 124 12.19 -9.06 12.09
CA ASN A 124 11.80 -9.29 10.70
C ASN A 124 11.89 -8.00 9.87
N ALA A 125 11.44 -6.88 10.43
CA ALA A 125 11.50 -5.58 9.76
C ALA A 125 12.95 -5.12 9.55
N ILE A 126 13.82 -5.27 10.56
CA ILE A 126 15.25 -4.95 10.44
C ILE A 126 15.92 -5.84 9.40
N GLU A 127 15.64 -7.15 9.43
CA GLU A 127 16.18 -8.12 8.48
C GLU A 127 15.77 -7.77 7.04
N LEU A 128 14.48 -7.47 6.81
CA LEU A 128 13.99 -7.02 5.51
C LEU A 128 14.74 -5.77 5.03
N LEU A 129 14.89 -4.76 5.90
CA LEU A 129 15.60 -3.52 5.57
C LEU A 129 17.08 -3.77 5.23
N LYS A 130 17.74 -4.74 5.89
CA LYS A 130 19.08 -5.19 5.52
C LYS A 130 19.10 -5.91 4.18
N THR A 131 18.16 -6.84 3.94
CA THR A 131 18.03 -7.57 2.67
C THR A 131 17.84 -6.64 1.47
N ILE A 132 17.05 -5.58 1.62
CA ILE A 132 16.87 -4.59 0.55
C ILE A 132 18.00 -3.55 0.49
N GLY A 133 18.99 -3.61 1.38
CA GLY A 133 20.13 -2.69 1.42
C GLY A 133 19.80 -1.30 1.95
N ALA A 134 18.67 -1.12 2.62
CA ALA A 134 18.31 0.14 3.29
C ALA A 134 19.11 0.33 4.58
N LEU A 135 19.44 -0.77 5.27
CA LEU A 135 20.35 -0.80 6.42
C LEU A 135 21.57 -1.67 6.11
N ASP A 136 22.71 -1.36 6.73
CA ASP A 136 23.88 -2.24 6.74
C ASP A 136 23.79 -3.31 7.84
N ASP A 137 24.77 -4.20 7.91
CA ASP A 137 24.82 -5.28 8.90
C ASP A 137 24.85 -4.77 10.36
N MET A 138 25.35 -3.56 10.56
CA MET A 138 25.43 -2.86 11.84
C MET A 138 24.18 -2.02 12.15
N GLU A 139 23.10 -2.18 11.38
CA GLU A 139 21.85 -1.43 11.53
C GLU A 139 22.01 0.08 11.28
N ASN A 140 23.00 0.51 10.50
CA ASN A 140 23.13 1.91 10.09
C ASN A 140 22.42 2.17 8.77
N LEU A 141 21.90 3.39 8.65
CA LEU A 141 21.19 3.83 7.45
C LEU A 141 22.15 4.03 6.27
N THR A 142 21.94 3.27 5.19
CA THR A 142 22.75 3.36 3.96
C THR A 142 22.32 4.58 3.11
N PRO A 143 23.09 4.97 2.07
CA PRO A 143 22.63 5.97 1.10
C PRO A 143 21.32 5.59 0.42
N LEU A 144 21.10 4.31 0.09
CA LEU A 144 19.82 3.81 -0.42
C LEU A 144 18.72 4.01 0.63
N GLY A 145 18.97 3.61 1.88
CA GLY A 145 18.02 3.80 2.98
C GLY A 145 17.60 5.26 3.14
N ARG A 146 18.53 6.21 3.04
CA ARG A 146 18.23 7.66 3.10
C ARG A 146 17.26 8.10 2.01
N HIS A 147 17.41 7.61 0.78
CA HIS A 147 16.45 7.90 -0.29
C HIS A 147 15.10 7.23 -0.03
N LEU A 148 15.08 5.99 0.46
CA LEU A 148 13.83 5.31 0.79
C LEU A 148 13.04 6.03 1.88
N CYS A 149 13.72 6.63 2.89
CA CYS A 149 13.05 7.44 3.92
C CYS A 149 12.30 8.66 3.38
N THR A 150 12.66 9.16 2.19
CA THR A 150 12.03 10.35 1.60
C THR A 150 10.79 10.03 0.79
N LEU A 151 10.52 8.74 0.55
CA LEU A 151 9.35 8.29 -0.21
C LEU A 151 8.27 7.80 0.77
N PRO A 152 7.04 8.35 0.73
CA PRO A 152 5.93 7.93 1.60
C PRO A 152 5.28 6.64 1.09
N VAL A 153 6.07 5.58 0.92
CA VAL A 153 5.64 4.26 0.43
C VAL A 153 6.40 3.15 1.15
N ASP A 154 5.90 1.92 1.04
CA ASP A 154 6.64 0.74 1.52
C ASP A 154 8.06 0.70 0.92
N PRO A 155 9.10 0.43 1.73
CA PRO A 155 10.50 0.43 1.27
C PRO A 155 10.78 -0.46 0.04
N ASN A 156 10.05 -1.56 -0.16
CA ASN A 156 10.21 -2.39 -1.35
C ASN A 156 9.69 -1.68 -2.61
N ILE A 157 8.54 -1.00 -2.50
CA ILE A 157 7.96 -0.21 -3.59
C ILE A 157 8.88 0.98 -3.89
N GLY A 158 9.38 1.66 -2.86
CA GLY A 158 10.37 2.73 -3.01
C GLY A 158 11.63 2.26 -3.74
N LYS A 159 12.17 1.09 -3.37
CA LYS A 159 13.34 0.52 -4.04
C LYS A 159 13.04 0.17 -5.50
N MET A 160 11.89 -0.41 -5.80
CA MET A 160 11.46 -0.70 -7.17
C MET A 160 11.39 0.57 -8.03
N LEU A 161 10.87 1.67 -7.49
CA LEU A 161 10.79 2.96 -8.17
C LEU A 161 12.19 3.54 -8.47
N LEU A 162 13.08 3.53 -7.48
CA LEU A 162 14.47 3.98 -7.65
C LEU A 162 15.21 3.13 -8.70
N MET A 163 15.07 1.82 -8.63
CA MET A 163 15.66 0.89 -9.62
C MET A 163 15.06 1.10 -11.01
N GLY A 164 13.76 1.36 -11.12
CA GLY A 164 13.10 1.69 -12.37
C GLY A 164 13.67 2.95 -13.04
N ALA A 165 14.02 3.97 -12.25
CA ALA A 165 14.69 5.17 -12.75
C ALA A 165 16.14 4.89 -13.20
N ILE A 166 16.88 4.06 -12.45
CA ILE A 166 18.27 3.70 -12.74
C ILE A 166 18.35 2.83 -14.01
N PHE A 167 17.52 1.80 -14.13
CA PHE A 167 17.48 0.87 -15.27
C PHE A 167 16.66 1.36 -16.47
N GLN A 168 16.20 2.62 -16.44
CA GLN A 168 15.44 3.24 -17.53
C GLN A 168 14.12 2.52 -17.88
N CYS A 169 13.54 1.81 -16.91
CA CYS A 169 12.24 1.15 -17.02
C CYS A 169 11.19 1.79 -16.09
N LEU A 170 11.29 3.10 -15.89
CA LEU A 170 10.48 3.84 -14.93
C LEU A 170 8.98 3.77 -15.24
N ASN A 171 8.57 3.86 -16.51
CA ASN A 171 7.15 3.83 -16.87
C ASN A 171 6.45 2.52 -16.42
N PRO A 172 6.98 1.32 -16.73
CA PRO A 172 6.48 0.07 -16.16
C PRO A 172 6.50 0.05 -14.62
N ALA A 173 7.62 0.47 -14.01
CA ALA A 173 7.78 0.46 -12.56
C ALA A 173 6.74 1.33 -11.85
N LEU A 174 6.43 2.51 -12.40
CA LEU A 174 5.39 3.41 -11.90
C LEU A 174 4.00 2.74 -11.91
N THR A 175 3.64 2.02 -12.97
CA THR A 175 2.33 1.33 -13.05
C THR A 175 2.24 0.23 -12.01
N ILE A 176 3.29 -0.61 -11.93
CA ILE A 176 3.32 -1.74 -11.01
C ILE A 176 3.33 -1.24 -9.56
N ALA A 177 4.11 -0.20 -9.25
CA ALA A 177 4.11 0.46 -7.93
C ALA A 177 2.72 0.96 -7.54
N ALA A 178 2.02 1.65 -8.44
CA ALA A 178 0.70 2.21 -8.15
C ALA A 178 -0.33 1.12 -7.85
N ALA A 179 -0.28 0.00 -8.57
CA ALA A 179 -1.15 -1.14 -8.29
C ALA A 179 -0.84 -1.83 -6.95
N LEU A 180 0.44 -2.02 -6.63
CA LEU A 180 0.87 -2.66 -5.38
C LEU A 180 0.59 -1.79 -4.16
N ALA A 181 0.72 -0.47 -4.29
CA ALA A 181 0.49 0.48 -3.19
C ALA A 181 -0.99 0.71 -2.87
N HIS A 182 -1.91 0.44 -3.82
CA HIS A 182 -3.34 0.71 -3.62
C HIS A 182 -4.21 -0.55 -3.72
N ARG A 183 -4.61 -0.94 -4.93
CA ARG A 183 -5.41 -2.15 -5.17
C ARG A 183 -5.31 -2.60 -6.62
N ASN A 184 -5.53 -3.89 -6.84
CA ASN A 184 -5.63 -4.47 -8.17
C ASN A 184 -6.88 -3.91 -8.91
N PRO A 185 -6.75 -3.47 -10.19
CA PRO A 185 -7.87 -2.91 -10.95
C PRO A 185 -8.87 -3.94 -11.46
N PHE A 186 -8.54 -5.23 -11.51
CA PHE A 186 -9.46 -6.28 -11.92
C PHE A 186 -10.58 -6.47 -10.88
N VAL A 187 -11.81 -6.35 -11.35
CA VAL A 187 -13.04 -6.58 -10.58
C VAL A 187 -13.50 -8.00 -10.82
N LEU A 188 -14.03 -8.66 -9.79
CA LEU A 188 -14.60 -9.98 -9.88
C LEU A 188 -16.12 -9.90 -9.65
N PRO A 189 -16.94 -9.85 -10.72
CA PRO A 189 -18.39 -10.00 -10.60
C PRO A 189 -18.77 -11.40 -10.11
N VAL A 190 -19.93 -11.51 -9.49
CA VAL A 190 -20.46 -12.78 -8.98
C VAL A 190 -20.60 -13.77 -10.15
N ASN A 191 -20.10 -15.00 -9.96
CA ASN A 191 -20.13 -16.09 -10.94
C ASN A 191 -19.36 -15.87 -12.26
N MET A 192 -18.50 -14.85 -12.37
CA MET A 192 -17.70 -14.57 -13.58
C MET A 192 -16.20 -14.84 -13.40
N GLN A 193 -15.83 -15.78 -12.53
CA GLN A 193 -14.43 -16.06 -12.21
C GLN A 193 -13.63 -16.52 -13.42
N LYS A 194 -14.21 -17.38 -14.26
CA LYS A 194 -13.51 -17.96 -15.41
C LYS A 194 -13.17 -16.89 -16.45
N GLU A 195 -14.13 -16.02 -16.74
CA GLU A 195 -14.01 -14.93 -17.70
C GLU A 195 -12.98 -13.89 -17.25
N VAL A 196 -12.97 -13.56 -15.94
CA VAL A 196 -11.95 -12.67 -15.36
C VAL A 196 -10.56 -13.29 -15.44
N ASP A 197 -10.43 -14.59 -15.17
CA ASP A 197 -9.13 -15.28 -15.25
C ASP A 197 -8.64 -15.40 -16.70
N GLU A 198 -9.53 -15.59 -17.67
CA GLU A 198 -9.22 -15.55 -19.10
C GLU A 198 -8.78 -14.16 -19.55
N ALA A 199 -9.48 -13.10 -19.14
CA ALA A 199 -9.07 -11.73 -19.42
C ALA A 199 -7.68 -11.41 -18.83
N LYS A 200 -7.42 -11.79 -17.57
CA LYS A 200 -6.10 -11.64 -16.95
C LYS A 200 -5.01 -12.40 -17.70
N ARG A 201 -5.27 -13.64 -18.11
CA ARG A 201 -4.33 -14.46 -18.90
C ARG A 201 -4.07 -13.84 -20.28
N SER A 202 -5.10 -13.28 -20.92
CA SER A 202 -4.95 -12.55 -22.18
C SER A 202 -3.96 -11.39 -22.03
N PHE A 203 -4.08 -10.59 -20.96
CA PHE A 203 -3.10 -9.55 -20.69
C PHE A 203 -1.72 -10.13 -20.34
N ALA A 204 -1.63 -11.19 -19.54
CA ALA A 204 -0.34 -11.81 -19.24
C ALA A 204 0.40 -12.25 -20.52
N GLY A 205 -0.33 -12.83 -21.48
CA GLY A 205 0.25 -13.53 -22.63
C GLY A 205 1.22 -14.61 -22.14
N ASP A 206 2.35 -14.74 -22.83
CA ASP A 206 3.36 -15.75 -22.50
C ASP A 206 4.28 -15.38 -21.32
N SER A 207 4.06 -14.21 -20.69
CA SER A 207 4.94 -13.74 -19.61
C SER A 207 4.77 -14.50 -18.29
N CYS A 208 3.65 -15.19 -18.11
CA CYS A 208 3.26 -15.84 -16.85
C CYS A 208 3.37 -14.91 -15.62
N SER A 209 3.18 -13.59 -15.79
CA SER A 209 3.38 -12.58 -14.75
C SER A 209 2.15 -11.71 -14.54
N ASP A 210 1.62 -11.73 -13.31
CA ASP A 210 0.50 -10.85 -12.91
C ASP A 210 0.87 -9.37 -12.98
N HIS A 211 2.13 -9.01 -12.71
CA HIS A 211 2.60 -7.63 -12.84
C HIS A 211 2.60 -7.16 -14.31
N ILE A 212 2.97 -8.04 -15.24
CA ILE A 212 2.92 -7.74 -16.68
C ILE A 212 1.48 -7.69 -17.19
N ALA A 213 0.61 -8.59 -16.71
CA ALA A 213 -0.82 -8.53 -17.02
C ALA A 213 -1.43 -7.19 -16.59
N LEU A 214 -1.11 -6.75 -15.37
CA LEU A 214 -1.56 -5.47 -14.84
C LEU A 214 -1.03 -4.28 -15.64
N LEU A 215 0.26 -4.31 -16.00
CA LEU A 215 0.88 -3.27 -16.83
C LEU A 215 0.16 -3.13 -18.17
N LYS A 216 -0.03 -4.25 -18.88
CA LYS A 216 -0.70 -4.26 -20.19
C LYS A 216 -2.16 -3.85 -20.11
N ALA A 217 -2.88 -4.24 -19.05
CA ALA A 217 -4.25 -3.78 -18.82
C ALA A 217 -4.32 -2.26 -18.63
N PHE A 218 -3.37 -1.68 -17.89
CA PHE A 218 -3.27 -0.23 -17.70
C PHE A 218 -2.91 0.50 -19.01
N ASP A 219 -1.96 -0.03 -19.78
CA ASP A 219 -1.59 0.55 -21.08
C ASP A 219 -2.77 0.51 -22.07
N GLY A 220 -3.49 -0.62 -22.14
CA GLY A 220 -4.72 -0.75 -22.92
C GLY A 220 -5.81 0.23 -22.50
N TYR A 221 -5.97 0.46 -21.19
CA TYR A 221 -6.88 1.48 -20.67
C TYR A 221 -6.48 2.89 -21.12
N LYS A 222 -5.19 3.24 -21.09
CA LYS A 222 -4.72 4.55 -21.55
C LYS A 222 -4.97 4.76 -23.03
N ASP A 223 -4.77 3.74 -23.85
CA ASP A 223 -5.05 3.83 -25.29
C ASP A 223 -6.55 3.88 -25.58
N ALA A 224 -7.38 3.15 -24.83
CA ALA A 224 -8.83 3.27 -24.91
C ALA A 224 -9.31 4.68 -24.52
N LYS A 225 -8.74 5.27 -23.46
CA LYS A 225 -9.04 6.63 -22.99
C LYS A 225 -8.69 7.70 -24.01
N ARG A 226 -7.55 7.57 -24.71
CA ARG A 226 -7.20 8.45 -25.84
C ARG A 226 -8.25 8.42 -26.95
N ASN A 227 -8.86 7.27 -27.16
CA ASN A 227 -9.91 7.06 -28.16
C ASN A 227 -11.34 7.26 -27.62
N ARG A 228 -11.50 7.73 -26.37
CA ARG A 228 -12.80 7.90 -25.68
C ARG A 228 -13.64 6.62 -25.58
N ARG A 229 -12.97 5.46 -25.50
CA ARG A 229 -13.58 4.13 -25.36
C ARG A 229 -13.20 3.45 -24.04
N GLU A 230 -12.79 4.22 -23.04
CA GLU A 230 -12.31 3.69 -21.76
C GLU A 230 -13.39 2.93 -20.99
N ARG A 231 -14.66 3.34 -21.11
CA ARG A 231 -15.78 2.67 -20.43
C ARG A 231 -16.00 1.27 -20.99
N ASP A 232 -16.05 1.15 -22.31
CA ASP A 232 -16.25 -0.13 -23.01
C ASP A 232 -15.06 -1.06 -22.75
N PHE A 233 -13.83 -0.54 -22.87
CA PHE A 233 -12.62 -1.31 -22.57
C PHE A 233 -12.61 -1.83 -21.12
N CYS A 234 -12.96 -0.98 -20.14
CA CYS A 234 -13.03 -1.42 -18.76
C CYS A 234 -14.11 -2.48 -18.53
N TRP A 235 -15.27 -2.34 -19.17
CA TRP A 235 -16.36 -3.30 -19.06
C TRP A 235 -15.98 -4.67 -19.63
N GLU A 236 -15.47 -4.71 -20.86
CA GLU A 236 -15.08 -5.94 -21.56
C GLU A 236 -13.96 -6.71 -20.85
N ASN A 237 -13.10 -6.00 -20.11
CA ASN A 237 -11.92 -6.57 -19.46
C ASN A 237 -12.03 -6.68 -17.94
N PHE A 238 -13.23 -6.47 -17.38
CA PHE A 238 -13.49 -6.52 -15.94
C PHE A 238 -12.59 -5.60 -15.12
N LEU A 239 -12.38 -4.37 -15.58
CA LEU A 239 -11.52 -3.38 -14.92
C LEU A 239 -12.35 -2.29 -14.24
N SER A 240 -11.89 -1.83 -13.08
CA SER A 240 -12.45 -0.68 -12.39
C SER A 240 -11.87 0.63 -12.94
N PRO A 241 -12.67 1.47 -13.63
CA PRO A 241 -12.17 2.75 -14.17
C PRO A 241 -11.72 3.70 -13.05
N ILE A 242 -12.37 3.65 -11.88
CA ILE A 242 -12.00 4.44 -10.70
C ILE A 242 -10.62 4.02 -10.18
N THR A 243 -10.33 2.71 -10.15
CA THR A 243 -9.02 2.22 -9.72
C THR A 243 -7.93 2.62 -10.70
N LEU A 244 -8.18 2.47 -12.00
CA LEU A 244 -7.22 2.82 -13.04
C LEU A 244 -6.91 4.32 -13.06
N GLN A 245 -7.91 5.18 -12.84
CA GLN A 245 -7.69 6.61 -12.68
C GLN A 245 -6.82 6.90 -11.45
N MET A 246 -7.12 6.30 -10.30
CA MET A 246 -6.31 6.46 -9.08
C MET A 246 -4.86 6.02 -9.31
N MET A 247 -4.65 4.92 -10.05
CA MET A 247 -3.31 4.48 -10.43
C MET A 247 -2.59 5.51 -11.32
N GLU A 248 -3.28 6.15 -12.26
CA GLU A 248 -2.72 7.24 -13.08
C GLU A 248 -2.29 8.44 -12.22
N ASP A 249 -3.11 8.79 -11.23
CA ASP A 249 -2.82 9.88 -10.29
C ASP A 249 -1.59 9.53 -9.41
N MET A 250 -1.53 8.31 -8.86
CA MET A 250 -0.39 7.83 -8.08
C MET A 250 0.91 7.75 -8.88
N ARG A 251 0.84 7.35 -10.16
CA ARG A 251 2.00 7.36 -11.06
C ARG A 251 2.59 8.76 -11.17
N SER A 252 1.73 9.78 -11.24
CA SER A 252 2.17 11.18 -11.31
C SER A 252 2.81 11.60 -10.00
N GLN A 253 2.21 11.26 -8.86
CA GLN A 253 2.79 11.52 -7.53
C GLN A 253 4.16 10.85 -7.34
N PHE A 254 4.32 9.59 -7.74
CA PHE A 254 5.61 8.90 -7.67
C PHE A 254 6.66 9.53 -8.58
N LEU A 255 6.28 9.95 -9.79
CA LEU A 255 7.16 10.68 -10.69
C LEU A 255 7.59 12.02 -10.06
N ASP A 256 6.66 12.70 -9.37
CA ASP A 256 6.94 13.94 -8.67
C ASP A 256 7.95 13.74 -7.55
N LEU A 257 7.70 12.76 -6.67
CA LEU A 257 8.61 12.40 -5.58
C LEU A 257 10.02 12.04 -6.10
N LEU A 258 10.11 11.23 -7.15
CA LEU A 258 11.39 10.84 -7.76
C LEU A 258 12.13 12.04 -8.37
N SER A 259 11.39 13.03 -8.88
CA SER A 259 11.97 14.25 -9.41
C SER A 259 12.51 15.15 -8.29
N ASP A 260 11.75 15.28 -7.20
CA ASP A 260 12.12 16.11 -6.04
C ASP A 260 13.41 15.60 -5.38
N ILE A 261 13.63 14.29 -5.37
CA ILE A 261 14.88 13.68 -4.88
C ILE A 261 16.01 13.62 -5.93
N GLY A 262 15.79 14.18 -7.13
CA GLY A 262 16.80 14.31 -8.18
C GLY A 262 17.06 13.07 -9.03
N PHE A 263 16.20 12.05 -8.96
CA PHE A 263 16.34 10.83 -9.77
C PHE A 263 15.75 10.99 -11.18
N VAL A 264 14.81 11.93 -11.38
CA VAL A 264 14.12 12.15 -12.66
C VAL A 264 14.01 13.64 -12.99
N ASP A 265 14.21 13.99 -14.26
CA ASP A 265 13.99 15.33 -14.78
C ASP A 265 12.68 15.37 -15.59
N LYS A 266 11.64 16.03 -15.05
CA LYS A 266 10.34 16.16 -15.72
C LYS A 266 10.41 16.99 -17.01
N SER A 267 11.39 17.90 -17.13
CA SER A 267 11.48 18.84 -18.26
C SER A 267 11.82 18.16 -19.59
N LYS A 268 12.35 16.93 -19.55
CA LYS A 268 12.74 16.16 -20.74
C LYS A 268 11.69 15.17 -21.22
N GLY A 269 10.52 15.14 -20.60
CA GLY A 269 9.45 14.20 -20.92
C GLY A 269 9.75 12.76 -20.49
N PRO A 270 8.80 11.82 -20.67
CA PRO A 270 8.92 10.43 -20.21
C PRO A 270 9.95 9.58 -20.97
N SER A 271 10.69 10.14 -21.95
CA SER A 271 11.89 9.52 -22.52
C SER A 271 13.08 9.81 -21.61
N VAL A 272 13.19 8.98 -20.58
CA VAL A 272 14.22 9.03 -19.53
C VAL A 272 15.62 8.91 -20.14
N ARG A 273 16.29 10.03 -20.44
CA ARG A 273 17.75 10.10 -20.43
C ARG A 273 18.15 10.45 -18.99
N SER A 274 18.36 9.42 -18.16
CA SER A 274 18.77 9.60 -16.76
C SER A 274 20.02 10.47 -16.68
N TYR A 275 19.94 11.53 -15.88
CA TYR A 275 20.99 12.52 -15.63
C TYR A 275 22.13 12.03 -14.72
N ILE A 276 22.15 10.73 -14.40
CA ILE A 276 23.13 10.12 -13.50
C ILE A 276 24.57 10.41 -13.96
N PHE A 277 24.83 10.63 -15.26
CA PHE A 277 26.18 10.98 -15.72
C PHE A 277 26.57 12.48 -15.62
N TYR A 278 25.62 13.42 -15.56
CA TYR A 278 25.99 14.85 -15.61
C TYR A 278 26.27 15.43 -14.21
N TYR A 279 25.54 14.99 -13.18
CA TYR A 279 25.75 15.45 -11.80
C TYR A 279 27.04 14.90 -11.19
N TYR A 280 27.48 13.70 -11.60
CA TYR A 280 28.72 13.07 -11.13
C TYR A 280 30.02 13.70 -11.66
N ARG A 281 29.95 14.53 -12.71
CA ARG A 281 31.15 15.14 -13.32
C ARG A 281 31.52 16.49 -12.71
N LYS A 282 30.63 17.13 -11.95
CA LYS A 282 30.80 18.51 -11.46
C LYS A 282 31.16 18.63 -9.98
N LEU A 283 31.08 17.55 -9.22
CA LEU A 283 31.44 17.49 -7.80
C LEU A 283 32.44 16.36 -7.62
N SER A 284 33.71 16.71 -7.36
CA SER A 284 34.78 15.80 -6.96
C SER A 284 34.52 15.22 -5.56
N ILE A 285 33.43 14.46 -5.41
CA ILE A 285 33.06 13.76 -4.17
C ILE A 285 33.38 12.28 -4.37
N PRO A 286 34.14 11.64 -3.45
CA PRO A 286 34.39 10.21 -3.50
C PRO A 286 33.08 9.41 -3.46
N SER A 287 33.01 8.42 -4.34
CA SER A 287 31.87 7.57 -4.70
C SER A 287 31.14 6.84 -3.55
N PRO A 288 29.80 7.01 -3.44
CA PRO A 288 28.91 6.04 -2.78
C PRO A 288 27.82 5.47 -3.72
N LEU A 289 27.81 5.84 -5.01
CA LEU A 289 26.78 5.41 -5.98
C LEU A 289 27.29 4.34 -6.97
N LEU A 290 28.61 4.14 -7.05
CA LEU A 290 29.18 2.93 -7.65
C LEU A 290 28.79 1.68 -6.85
N SER A 291 28.66 1.77 -5.52
CA SER A 291 28.15 0.68 -4.68
C SER A 291 26.67 0.34 -4.90
N LEU A 292 25.88 1.22 -5.52
CA LEU A 292 24.50 0.94 -5.91
C LEU A 292 24.42 0.08 -7.19
N LEU A 293 25.45 0.10 -8.03
CA LEU A 293 25.61 -0.71 -9.23
C LEU A 293 26.36 -2.03 -9.00
N VAL A 294 27.14 -2.14 -7.92
CA VAL A 294 27.98 -3.33 -7.61
C VAL A 294 27.20 -4.43 -6.86
N VAL A 295 25.94 -4.21 -6.49
CA VAL A 295 25.09 -5.18 -5.77
C VAL A 295 23.98 -5.76 -6.66
N VAL A 296 24.16 -5.71 -7.99
CA VAL A 296 23.28 -6.38 -8.96
C VAL A 296 24.06 -7.42 -9.73
#